data_AF-A0A0B1S7T5-F1
#
_entry.id   AF-A0A0B1S7T5-F1
#
_cell.length_a   1.000
_cell.length_b   1.000
_cell.length_c   1.000
_cell.angle_alpha   90.00
_cell.angle_beta   90.00
_cell.angle_gamma   90.00
#
_symmetry.space_group_name_H-M   'P 1'
#
loop_
_entity.id
_entity.type
_entity.pdbx_description
1 polymer ?
#
loop_
_entity_poly.entity_id
_entity_poly.type
_entity_poly.pdbx_seq_one_letter_code
_entity_poly.pdbx_strand_id
1 'polypeptide(L)'
;MIATEPMLGVHTSKTAKLYVITGPAGAYFNTFAPVSLLADPQYIRASKGGVGEFKMGCNYAPTLKLGEIAEKKGCHQVLWLVGPEHYITEVGAMNFFMYWKNEQGEDELITASLDNGKQRVTVSSLLQQIQFLRCWSSDAPF
;
A
#
# COMPACT_ATOMS: atom_id res chain seq x y z
N MET A 1 -15.77 -8.35 -5.89
CA MET A 1 -16.10 -9.19 -7.06
C MET A 1 -15.33 -10.49 -6.95
N ILE A 2 -15.93 -11.62 -7.33
CA ILE A 2 -15.28 -12.95 -7.34
C ILE A 2 -15.69 -13.75 -8.57
N ALA A 3 -14.79 -14.58 -9.10
CA ALA A 3 -15.11 -15.58 -10.13
C ALA A 3 -15.93 -16.73 -9.53
N THR A 4 -16.85 -17.31 -10.30
CA THR A 4 -17.76 -18.38 -9.81
C THR A 4 -17.94 -19.55 -10.77
N GLU A 5 -17.01 -19.75 -11.69
CA GLU A 5 -17.07 -20.84 -12.66
C GLU A 5 -16.98 -22.21 -11.96
N PRO A 6 -17.90 -23.16 -12.23
CA PRO A 6 -17.93 -24.46 -11.57
C PRO A 6 -16.93 -25.44 -12.21
N MET A 7 -15.70 -25.00 -12.43
CA MET A 7 -14.62 -25.82 -13.02
C MET A 7 -13.32 -25.63 -12.24
N LEU A 8 -12.51 -26.68 -12.17
CA LEU A 8 -11.21 -26.65 -11.45
C LEU A 8 -10.05 -26.14 -12.32
N GLY A 9 -10.24 -26.02 -13.64
CA GLY A 9 -9.17 -25.62 -14.56
C GLY A 9 -8.77 -24.15 -14.39
N VAL A 10 -7.48 -23.85 -14.52
CA VAL A 10 -6.95 -22.48 -14.43
C VAL A 10 -7.10 -21.76 -15.76
N HIS A 11 -8.13 -20.93 -15.89
CA HIS A 11 -8.42 -20.11 -17.07
C HIS A 11 -9.25 -18.88 -16.70
N THR A 12 -9.43 -17.97 -17.64
CA THR A 12 -10.29 -16.79 -17.45
C THR A 12 -11.74 -17.24 -17.21
N SER A 13 -12.29 -16.83 -16.06
CA SER A 13 -13.66 -17.17 -15.69
C SER A 13 -14.69 -16.53 -16.60
N LYS A 14 -15.68 -17.30 -17.05
CA LYS A 14 -16.85 -16.80 -17.81
C LYS A 14 -18.00 -16.34 -16.94
N THR A 15 -17.96 -16.67 -15.64
CA THR A 15 -18.97 -16.25 -14.67
C THR A 15 -18.33 -15.57 -13.47
N ALA A 16 -18.99 -14.53 -12.96
CA ALA A 16 -18.53 -13.80 -11.79
C ALA A 16 -19.72 -13.27 -11.01
N LYS A 17 -19.48 -12.95 -9.73
CA LYS A 17 -20.43 -12.27 -8.88
C LYS A 17 -19.83 -11.01 -8.29
N LEU A 18 -20.65 -9.96 -8.26
CA LEU A 18 -20.38 -8.71 -7.58
C LEU A 18 -21.36 -8.57 -6.43
N TYR A 19 -20.83 -8.29 -5.25
CA TYR A 19 -21.60 -8.02 -4.05
C TYR A 19 -21.04 -6.75 -3.40
N VAL A 20 -21.92 -6.00 -2.76
CA VAL A 20 -21.56 -4.87 -1.89
C VAL A 20 -22.09 -5.21 -0.51
N ILE A 21 -21.19 -5.21 0.47
CA ILE A 21 -21.52 -5.42 1.89
C ILE A 21 -21.24 -4.11 2.60
N THR A 22 -22.17 -3.67 3.43
CA THR A 22 -22.07 -2.43 4.20
C THR A 22 -22.15 -2.75 5.69
N GLY A 23 -21.51 -1.91 6.50
CA GLY A 23 -21.53 -2.01 7.96
C GLY A 23 -20.94 -0.76 8.59
N PRO A 24 -21.33 -0.41 9.82
CA PRO A 24 -20.74 0.72 10.53
C PRO A 24 -19.24 0.44 10.82
N ALA A 25 -18.40 1.46 10.67
CA ALA A 25 -16.99 1.40 11.01
C ALA A 25 -16.67 2.39 12.14
N GLY A 26 -15.90 1.95 13.13
CA GLY A 26 -15.37 2.82 14.17
C GLY A 26 -14.09 3.54 13.73
N ALA A 27 -13.54 4.38 14.61
CA ALA A 27 -12.23 4.95 14.40
C ALA A 27 -11.17 3.84 14.38
N TYR A 28 -10.32 3.82 13.34
CA TYR A 28 -9.20 2.86 13.25
C TYR A 28 -8.10 3.18 14.28
N PHE A 29 -7.91 4.46 14.57
CA PHE A 29 -6.95 4.94 15.56
C PHE A 29 -7.67 5.91 16.48
N ASN A 30 -7.69 5.61 17.78
CA ASN A 30 -8.32 6.49 18.78
C ASN A 30 -7.46 7.72 19.12
N THR A 31 -6.20 7.74 18.66
CA THR A 31 -5.21 8.82 18.85
C THR A 31 -4.21 8.85 17.68
N PHE A 32 -3.47 9.95 17.50
CA PHE A 32 -2.30 10.04 16.62
C PHE A 32 -1.06 9.37 17.25
N ALA A 33 -1.23 8.18 17.82
CA ALA A 33 -0.11 7.45 18.41
C ALA A 33 0.84 6.97 17.29
N PRO A 34 2.16 7.22 17.41
CA PRO A 34 3.11 6.69 16.46
C PRO A 34 3.12 5.16 16.51
N VAL A 35 3.36 4.55 15.36
CA VAL A 35 3.43 3.09 15.21
C VAL A 35 4.86 2.65 14.97
N SER A 36 5.27 1.55 15.61
CA SER A 36 6.54 0.88 15.32
C SER A 36 6.40 -0.06 14.12
N LEU A 37 7.42 -0.08 13.25
CA LEU A 37 7.40 -0.80 11.98
C LEU A 37 8.45 -1.90 11.94
N LEU A 38 8.07 -3.10 11.50
CA LEU A 38 9.01 -4.17 11.17
C LEU A 38 9.51 -3.99 9.74
N ALA A 39 10.80 -3.71 9.60
CA ALA A 39 11.49 -3.61 8.32
C ALA A 39 12.38 -4.84 8.12
N ASP A 40 11.87 -5.87 7.45
CA ASP A 40 12.57 -7.14 7.23
C ASP A 40 12.68 -7.44 5.73
N PRO A 41 13.86 -7.30 5.11
CA PRO A 41 14.05 -7.40 3.67
C PRO A 41 13.87 -8.83 3.12
N GLN A 42 13.73 -9.83 4.00
CA GLN A 42 13.44 -11.21 3.59
C GLN A 42 12.03 -11.34 2.97
N TYR A 43 11.14 -10.39 3.25
CA TYR A 43 9.75 -10.44 2.82
C TYR A 43 9.44 -9.29 1.85
N ILE A 44 8.96 -9.66 0.67
CA ILE A 44 8.49 -8.71 -0.35
C ILE A 44 6.98 -8.80 -0.47
N ARG A 45 6.29 -7.66 -0.51
CA ARG A 45 4.83 -7.61 -0.70
C ARG A 45 4.42 -7.84 -2.15
N ALA A 46 5.14 -7.16 -3.05
CA ALA A 46 4.92 -7.26 -4.48
C ALA A 46 6.23 -6.98 -5.23
N SER A 47 6.24 -7.36 -6.50
CA SER A 47 7.40 -7.24 -7.39
C SER A 47 6.98 -6.71 -8.76
N LYS A 48 7.96 -6.23 -9.53
CA LYS A 48 7.76 -5.77 -10.91
C LYS A 48 7.23 -6.92 -11.77
N GLY A 49 6.18 -6.65 -12.55
CA GLY A 49 5.48 -7.65 -13.36
C GLY A 49 4.52 -8.53 -12.57
N GLY A 50 4.49 -8.38 -11.24
CA GLY A 50 3.44 -8.94 -10.40
C GLY A 50 2.18 -8.08 -10.43
N VAL A 51 1.34 -8.27 -9.42
CA VAL A 51 -0.01 -7.71 -9.40
C VAL A 51 -0.27 -6.79 -8.21
N GLY A 52 0.80 -6.27 -7.60
CA GLY A 52 0.75 -5.47 -6.37
C GLY A 52 0.00 -4.15 -6.48
N GLU A 53 -0.09 -3.58 -7.69
CA GLU A 53 -0.83 -2.35 -7.97
C GLU A 53 -2.36 -2.52 -7.94
N PHE A 54 -2.85 -3.76 -8.00
CA PHE A 54 -4.27 -4.07 -7.99
C PHE A 54 -4.73 -4.51 -6.60
N LYS A 55 -5.98 -4.16 -6.23
CA LYS A 55 -6.59 -4.54 -4.95
C LYS A 55 -7.14 -5.97 -5.00
N MET A 56 -6.28 -6.94 -5.30
CA MET A 56 -6.61 -8.36 -5.36
C MET A 56 -6.35 -9.06 -4.03
N GLY A 57 -7.25 -9.98 -3.64
CA GLY A 57 -7.17 -10.67 -2.35
C GLY A 57 -5.85 -11.43 -2.13
N CYS A 58 -5.23 -11.94 -3.21
CA CYS A 58 -3.95 -12.62 -3.15
C CYS A 58 -2.79 -11.74 -2.63
N ASN A 59 -2.90 -10.41 -2.74
CA ASN A 59 -1.90 -9.47 -2.23
C ASN A 59 -1.99 -9.27 -0.70
N TYR A 60 -3.07 -9.73 -0.06
CA TYR A 60 -3.34 -9.50 1.37
C TYR A 60 -3.22 -10.78 2.20
N ALA A 61 -3.66 -11.93 1.69
CA ALA A 61 -3.62 -13.17 2.48
C ALA A 61 -2.21 -13.53 3.01
N PRO A 62 -1.11 -13.39 2.23
CA PRO A 62 0.23 -13.66 2.73
C PRO A 62 0.71 -12.69 3.83
N THR A 63 0.15 -11.47 3.89
CA THR A 63 0.61 -10.45 4.83
C THR A 63 0.12 -10.69 6.26
N LEU A 64 -0.93 -11.48 6.45
CA LEU A 64 -1.48 -11.82 7.77
C LEU A 64 -0.42 -12.48 8.66
N LYS A 65 0.35 -13.44 8.09
CA LYS A 65 1.41 -14.11 8.85
C LYS A 65 2.53 -13.15 9.25
N LEU A 66 2.84 -12.19 8.39
CA LEU A 66 3.87 -11.19 8.64
C LEU A 66 3.41 -10.15 9.67
N GLY A 67 2.11 -9.87 9.75
CA GLY A 67 1.50 -9.13 10.85
C GLY A 67 1.77 -9.80 12.20
N GLU A 68 1.54 -11.12 12.32
CA GLU A 68 1.85 -11.85 13.56
C GLU A 68 3.35 -11.81 13.91
N ILE A 69 4.22 -11.86 12.91
CA ILE A 69 5.68 -11.79 13.11
C ILE A 69 6.08 -10.40 13.61
N ALA A 70 5.50 -9.34 13.03
CA ALA A 70 5.69 -7.97 13.48
C ALA A 70 5.25 -7.81 14.94
N GLU A 71 4.06 -8.29 15.28
CA GLU A 71 3.51 -8.22 16.64
C GLU A 71 4.42 -8.93 17.66
N LYS A 72 4.90 -10.14 17.34
CA LYS A 72 5.86 -10.89 18.18
C LYS A 72 7.18 -10.17 18.39
N LYS A 73 7.56 -9.28 17.46
CA LYS A 73 8.76 -8.43 17.57
C LYS A 73 8.48 -7.06 18.21
N GLY A 74 7.26 -6.81 18.70
CA GLY A 74 6.87 -5.52 19.29
C GLY A 74 6.60 -4.42 18.26
N CYS A 75 6.36 -4.81 17.00
CA CYS A 75 6.01 -3.91 15.91
C CYS A 75 4.49 -3.94 15.65
N HIS A 76 3.93 -2.79 15.30
CA HIS A 76 2.49 -2.67 15.01
C HIS A 76 2.17 -2.97 13.54
N GLN A 77 3.10 -2.70 12.63
CA GLN A 77 2.92 -2.85 11.18
C GLN A 77 4.22 -3.31 10.52
N VAL A 78 4.12 -3.73 9.26
CA VAL A 78 5.28 -4.09 8.42
C VAL A 78 5.61 -2.92 7.49
N LEU A 79 6.88 -2.55 7.41
CA LEU A 79 7.41 -1.65 6.39
C LEU A 79 7.91 -2.50 5.21
N TRP A 80 7.31 -2.32 4.05
CA TRP A 80 7.61 -3.14 2.88
C TRP A 80 8.82 -2.60 2.13
N LEU A 81 9.85 -3.44 2.02
CA LEU A 81 11.10 -3.15 1.35
C LEU A 81 11.19 -3.92 0.03
N VAL A 82 11.88 -3.36 -0.96
CA VAL A 82 12.07 -4.01 -2.25
C VAL A 82 13.44 -3.72 -2.85
N GLY A 83 14.01 -4.73 -3.53
CA GLY A 83 15.31 -4.62 -4.19
C GLY A 83 16.50 -4.69 -3.22
N PRO A 84 17.73 -4.80 -3.75
CA PRO A 84 18.95 -4.88 -2.94
C PRO A 84 19.25 -3.59 -2.19
N GLU A 85 18.73 -2.45 -2.66
CA GLU A 85 18.86 -1.15 -1.99
C GLU A 85 17.80 -0.93 -0.91
N HIS A 86 16.89 -1.89 -0.70
CA HIS A 86 15.81 -1.84 0.29
C HIS A 86 14.91 -0.59 0.15
N TYR A 87 14.47 -0.29 -1.07
CA TYR A 87 13.55 0.82 -1.29
C TYR A 87 12.24 0.61 -0.52
N ILE A 88 11.79 1.66 0.17
CA ILE A 88 10.51 1.68 0.87
C ILE A 88 9.37 1.77 -0.14
N THR A 89 8.35 0.95 0.05
CA THR A 89 7.15 0.92 -0.82
C THR A 89 5.89 1.33 -0.08
N GLU A 90 5.52 0.59 0.97
CA GLU A 90 4.26 0.73 1.69
C GLU A 90 4.44 0.43 3.19
N VAL A 91 3.43 0.80 4.00
CA VAL A 91 3.32 0.44 5.42
C VAL A 91 2.04 -0.35 5.64
N GLY A 92 2.15 -1.64 5.94
CA GLY A 92 1.00 -2.51 6.11
C GLY A 92 0.16 -2.59 4.83
N ALA A 93 -1.05 -2.03 4.85
CA ALA A 93 -1.94 -1.89 3.70
C ALA A 93 -2.13 -0.41 3.27
N MET A 94 -1.21 0.46 3.68
CA MET A 94 -1.23 1.90 3.46
C MET A 94 -0.03 2.34 2.62
N ASN A 95 -0.19 3.45 1.92
CA ASN A 95 0.92 4.09 1.22
C ASN A 95 1.90 4.72 2.22
N PHE A 96 3.18 4.81 1.83
CA PHE A 96 4.22 5.46 2.62
C PHE A 96 4.41 6.93 2.22
N PHE A 97 4.59 7.81 3.19
CA PHE A 97 4.97 9.21 2.99
C PHE A 97 6.08 9.58 3.96
N MET A 98 7.05 10.38 3.50
CA MET A 98 8.10 10.93 4.33
C MET A 98 8.15 12.45 4.13
N TYR A 99 7.98 13.18 5.22
CA TYR A 99 8.24 14.60 5.28
C TYR A 99 9.59 14.83 5.96
N TRP A 100 10.51 15.51 5.29
CA TRP A 100 11.88 15.71 5.76
C TRP A 100 12.48 16.99 5.18
N LYS A 101 13.68 17.34 5.64
CA LYS A 101 14.52 18.33 4.96
C LYS A 101 15.44 17.60 3.99
N ASN A 102 15.40 17.98 2.72
CA ASN A 102 16.25 17.39 1.69
C ASN A 102 17.72 17.86 1.86
N GLU A 103 18.61 17.37 1.00
CA GLU A 103 20.04 17.69 1.03
C GLU A 103 20.33 19.19 0.78
N GLN A 104 19.39 19.92 0.18
CA GLN A 104 19.46 21.37 -0.04
C GLN A 104 18.89 22.18 1.13
N GLY A 105 18.38 21.53 2.18
CA GLY A 105 17.78 22.16 3.36
C GLY A 105 16.32 22.59 3.18
N GLU A 106 15.69 22.20 2.08
CA GLU A 106 14.30 22.51 1.74
C GLU A 106 13.35 21.48 2.35
N ASP A 107 12.18 21.93 2.78
CA ASP A 107 11.14 21.03 3.29
C ASP A 107 10.50 20.26 2.11
N GLU A 108 10.54 18.94 2.18
CA GLU A 108 10.10 18.06 1.11
C GLU A 108 9.17 16.96 1.65
N LEU A 109 8.09 16.68 0.90
CA LEU A 109 7.23 15.53 1.10
C LEU A 109 7.41 14.55 -0.06
N ILE A 110 7.91 13.36 0.24
CA ILE A 110 8.12 12.30 -0.75
C ILE A 110 7.27 11.06 -0.46
N THR A 111 7.04 10.27 -1.50
CA THR A 111 6.36 8.98 -1.45
C THR A 111 6.96 8.04 -2.50
N ALA A 112 6.73 6.73 -2.35
CA ALA A 112 7.15 5.77 -3.34
C ALA A 112 6.46 6.07 -4.69
N SER A 113 7.27 6.30 -5.73
CA SER A 113 6.77 6.64 -7.06
C SER A 113 6.10 5.43 -7.74
N LEU A 114 5.15 5.71 -8.63
CA LEU A 114 4.44 4.70 -9.40
C LEU A 114 5.17 4.29 -10.69
N ASP A 115 6.07 5.13 -11.22
CA ASP A 115 6.39 5.09 -12.67
C ASP A 115 7.87 5.16 -13.06
N ASN A 116 8.80 5.01 -12.12
CA ASN A 116 10.25 5.13 -12.37
C ASN A 116 10.93 3.82 -12.80
N GLY A 117 10.22 2.90 -13.48
CA GLY A 117 10.81 1.67 -14.04
C GLY A 117 11.32 0.65 -13.00
N LYS A 118 11.32 1.02 -11.72
CA LYS A 118 11.70 0.26 -10.54
C LYS A 118 10.43 0.03 -9.70
N GLN A 119 9.83 -1.13 -9.93
CA GLN A 119 8.82 -1.81 -9.08
C GLN A 119 7.55 -1.01 -8.71
N ARG A 120 6.46 -1.32 -9.45
CA ARG A 120 5.08 -0.91 -9.13
C ARG A 120 4.57 -1.66 -7.90
N VAL A 121 4.50 -1.00 -6.75
CA VAL A 121 4.05 -1.64 -5.49
C VAL A 121 3.10 -0.75 -4.69
N THR A 122 2.47 0.29 -5.26
CA THR A 122 1.59 1.18 -4.49
C THR A 122 0.15 1.18 -5.00
N VAL A 123 -0.83 1.17 -4.09
CA VAL A 123 -2.24 1.39 -4.42
C VAL A 123 -2.43 2.85 -4.88
N SER A 124 -2.85 3.02 -6.15
CA SER A 124 -2.87 4.29 -6.89
C SER A 124 -3.75 5.40 -6.31
N SER A 125 -4.60 5.12 -5.32
CA SER A 125 -5.69 6.02 -4.92
C SER A 125 -5.25 7.34 -4.26
N LEU A 126 -4.12 7.37 -3.55
CA LEU A 126 -3.66 8.57 -2.81
C LEU A 126 -2.77 9.50 -3.65
N LEU A 127 -2.00 8.99 -4.61
CA LEU A 127 -1.24 9.87 -5.53
C LEU A 127 -2.16 10.69 -6.43
N GLN A 128 -3.31 10.11 -6.80
CA GLN A 128 -4.40 10.84 -7.44
C GLN A 128 -4.93 11.96 -6.51
N GLN A 129 -5.05 11.71 -5.20
CA GLN A 129 -5.49 12.71 -4.22
C GLN A 129 -4.44 13.81 -3.98
N ILE A 130 -3.15 13.50 -4.01
CA ILE A 130 -2.08 14.51 -3.82
C ILE A 130 -1.86 15.35 -5.07
N GLN A 131 -1.98 14.78 -6.28
CA GLN A 131 -2.07 15.57 -7.50
C GLN A 131 -3.30 16.48 -7.48
N PHE A 132 -4.44 15.99 -6.97
CA PHE A 132 -5.64 16.81 -6.77
C PHE A 132 -5.38 17.98 -5.80
N LEU A 133 -4.68 17.74 -4.69
CA LEU A 133 -4.30 18.79 -3.73
C LEU A 133 -3.29 19.80 -4.30
N ARG A 134 -2.34 19.37 -5.14
CA ARG A 134 -1.44 20.29 -5.87
C ARG A 134 -2.21 21.18 -6.84
N CYS A 135 -3.18 20.63 -7.58
CA CYS A 135 -4.08 21.40 -8.44
C CYS A 135 -5.02 22.33 -7.66
N TRP A 136 -5.30 22.05 -6.39
CA TRP A 136 -6.15 22.89 -5.56
C TRP A 136 -5.39 24.07 -4.92
N SER A 137 -4.08 23.91 -4.66
CA SER A 137 -3.24 24.99 -4.12
C SER A 137 -2.90 26.09 -5.15
N SER A 138 -3.09 25.84 -6.44
CA SER A 138 -2.83 26.81 -7.51
C SER A 138 -3.99 27.78 -7.78
N ASP A 139 -5.19 27.57 -7.20
CA ASP A 139 -6.40 28.35 -7.53
C ASP A 139 -7.24 28.81 -6.32
N ALA A 140 -6.69 28.83 -5.10
CA ALA A 140 -7.42 29.35 -3.94
C ALA A 140 -7.08 30.84 -3.69
N PRO A 141 -8.02 31.80 -3.93
CA PRO A 141 -7.86 33.15 -3.43
C PRO A 141 -8.10 33.14 -1.92
N PHE A 142 -7.21 33.78 -1.16
CA PHE A 142 -7.50 34.25 0.19
C PHE A 142 -8.43 35.46 0.13
#